data_AF-A0A925NFK0-F1
#
_entry.id   AF-A0A925NFK0-F1
#
_cell.length_a   1.000
_cell.length_b   1.000
_cell.length_c   1.000
_cell.angle_alpha   90.00
_cell.angle_beta   90.00
_cell.angle_gamma   90.00
#
_symmetry.space_group_name_H-M   'P 1'
#
loop_
_entity.id
_entity.type
_entity.pdbx_description
1 polymer ?
#
loop_
_entity_poly.entity_id
_entity_poly.type
_entity_poly.pdbx_seq_one_letter_code
_entity_poly.pdbx_strand_id
1 'polypeptide(L)'
;MTLTPKLSISLLLVACFGLYFLGMSTFGITDPGEGYYVEAAREMVESGDFITPHLNYQIYFSKPILTFWLMALPYKIFGVSEFSARIAFSLIATLLVFITYRVGRAFNSEFAGLMSALAIATAP
;
A
#
# COMPACT_ATOMS: atom_id res chain seq x y z
N MET A 1 0.56 -26.26 -20.98
CA MET A 1 -0.55 -25.50 -20.38
C MET A 1 -0.41 -24.05 -20.83
N THR A 2 -1.22 -23.58 -21.78
CA THR A 2 -1.13 -22.20 -22.28
C THR A 2 -1.77 -21.27 -21.25
N LEU A 3 -0.94 -20.53 -20.50
CA LEU A 3 -1.45 -19.50 -19.58
C LEU A 3 -2.15 -18.42 -20.40
N THR A 4 -3.41 -18.14 -20.07
CA THR A 4 -4.14 -17.03 -20.68
C THR A 4 -3.98 -15.78 -19.82
N PRO A 5 -3.94 -14.57 -20.41
CA PRO A 5 -3.83 -13.33 -19.64
C PRO A 5 -4.92 -13.18 -18.57
N LYS A 6 -6.14 -13.66 -18.87
CA LYS A 6 -7.25 -13.64 -17.92
C LYS A 6 -6.96 -14.48 -16.68
N LEU A 7 -6.43 -15.70 -16.87
CA LEU A 7 -6.08 -16.57 -15.75
C LEU A 7 -4.96 -15.96 -14.90
N SER A 8 -3.91 -15.42 -15.53
CA SER A 8 -2.81 -14.76 -14.81
C SER A 8 -3.31 -13.58 -13.97
N ILE A 9 -4.15 -12.72 -14.54
CA ILE A 9 -4.74 -11.58 -13.82
C ILE A 9 -5.58 -12.06 -12.64
N SER A 10 -6.44 -13.06 -12.82
CA SER A 10 -7.25 -13.62 -11.73
C SER A 10 -6.38 -14.19 -10.61
N LEU A 11 -5.31 -14.92 -10.96
CA LEU A 11 -4.37 -15.45 -9.97
C LEU A 11 -3.67 -14.34 -9.19
N LEU A 12 -3.21 -13.29 -9.88
CA LEU A 12 -2.58 -12.14 -9.23
C LEU A 12 -3.54 -11.37 -8.33
N LEU A 13 -4.81 -11.21 -8.73
CA LEU A 13 -5.83 -10.59 -7.87
C LEU A 13 -6.04 -11.38 -6.58
N VAL A 14 -6.20 -12.70 -6.68
CA VAL A 14 -6.37 -13.58 -5.52
C VAL A 14 -5.13 -13.55 -4.61
N ALA A 15 -3.93 -13.60 -5.21
CA ALA A 15 -2.68 -13.54 -4.47
C ALA A 15 -2.52 -12.19 -3.74
N CYS A 16 -2.73 -11.06 -4.43
CA CYS A 16 -2.62 -9.73 -3.81
C CYS A 16 -3.66 -9.54 -2.71
N PHE A 17 -4.90 -9.99 -2.92
CA PHE A 17 -5.93 -9.94 -1.88
C PHE A 17 -5.51 -10.73 -0.64
N GLY A 18 -5.04 -11.97 -0.84
CA GLY A 18 -4.59 -12.84 0.24
C GLY A 18 -3.38 -12.30 1.00
N LEU A 19 -2.42 -11.69 0.31
CA LEU A 19 -1.15 -11.25 0.89
C LEU A 19 -1.23 -9.84 1.50
N TYR A 20 -1.94 -8.91 0.87
CA TYR A 20 -1.88 -7.49 1.24
C TYR A 20 -3.13 -6.97 1.95
N PHE A 21 -4.24 -7.71 1.88
CA PHE A 21 -5.51 -7.27 2.45
C PHE A 21 -5.97 -8.12 3.62
N LEU A 22 -5.72 -9.43 3.59
CA LEU A 22 -6.01 -10.29 4.74
C LEU A 22 -5.04 -9.98 5.88
N GLY A 23 -5.59 -9.76 7.08
CA GLY A 23 -4.78 -9.56 8.28
C GLY A 23 -4.21 -8.16 8.47
N MET A 24 -4.48 -7.19 7.58
CA MET A 24 -3.91 -5.84 7.71
C MET A 24 -4.31 -5.11 9.01
N SER A 25 -5.41 -5.53 9.65
CA SER A 25 -5.96 -4.93 10.87
C SER A 25 -6.00 -5.91 12.05
N THR A 26 -5.29 -7.04 11.99
CA THR A 26 -5.31 -8.04 13.09
C THR A 26 -4.36 -7.70 14.24
N PHE A 27 -3.44 -6.76 14.03
CA PHE A 27 -2.51 -6.28 15.04
C PHE A 27 -2.42 -4.76 14.96
N GLY A 28 -2.18 -4.13 16.12
CA GLY A 28 -2.03 -2.69 16.24
C GLY A 28 -0.76 -2.15 15.58
N ILE A 29 -0.53 -0.85 15.71
CA ILE A 29 0.71 -0.20 15.27
C ILE A 29 1.80 -0.50 16.31
N THR A 30 2.73 -1.39 15.99
CA THR A 30 3.79 -1.83 16.92
C THR A 30 5.17 -1.29 16.57
N ASP A 31 5.40 -0.96 15.30
CA ASP A 31 6.64 -0.37 14.84
C ASP A 31 6.65 1.15 15.12
N PRO A 32 7.68 1.69 15.80
CA PRO A 32 7.78 3.12 16.04
C PRO A 32 7.83 3.95 14.75
N GLY A 33 8.44 3.39 13.69
CA GLY A 33 8.48 4.02 12.38
C GLY A 33 7.08 4.20 11.80
N GLU A 34 6.27 3.15 11.78
CA GLU A 34 4.86 3.19 11.39
C GLU A 34 4.07 4.18 12.26
N GLY A 35 4.27 4.15 13.59
CA GLY A 35 3.60 5.02 14.54
C GLY A 35 3.77 6.51 14.24
N TYR A 36 4.98 6.94 13.85
CA TYR A 36 5.23 8.34 13.50
C TYR A 36 4.43 8.81 12.27
N TYR A 37 4.29 7.96 11.24
CA TYR A 37 3.51 8.34 10.06
C TYR A 37 2.01 8.35 10.35
N VAL A 38 1.53 7.33 11.08
CA VAL A 38 0.13 7.19 11.46
C VAL A 38 -0.33 8.37 12.30
N GLU A 39 0.45 8.74 13.32
CA GLU A 39 0.09 9.86 14.20
C GLU A 39 0.18 11.20 13.47
N ALA A 40 1.24 11.42 12.67
CA ALA A 40 1.35 12.66 11.93
C ALA A 40 0.22 12.85 10.90
N ALA A 41 -0.17 11.78 10.22
CA ALA A 41 -1.31 11.80 9.30
C ALA A 41 -2.64 12.03 10.05
N ARG A 42 -2.79 11.49 11.27
CA ARG A 42 -3.95 11.74 12.14
C ARG A 42 -4.03 13.22 12.52
N GLU A 43 -2.91 13.83 12.95
CA GLU A 43 -2.82 15.25 13.30
C GLU A 43 -3.10 16.17 12.09
N MET A 44 -2.67 15.79 10.88
CA MET A 44 -3.03 16.53 9.65
C MET A 44 -4.54 16.50 9.39
N VAL A 45 -5.21 15.38 9.64
CA VAL A 45 -6.67 15.29 9.50
C VAL A 45 -7.39 16.07 10.60
N GLU A 46 -6.90 16.01 11.84
CA GLU A 46 -7.45 16.75 13.00
C GLU A 46 -7.34 18.27 12.80
N SER A 47 -6.16 18.75 12.41
CA SER A 47 -5.89 20.19 12.24
C SER A 47 -6.45 20.76 10.94
N GLY A 48 -6.63 19.92 9.91
CA GLY A 48 -6.96 20.36 8.56
C GLY A 48 -5.78 20.97 7.79
N ASP A 49 -4.60 21.07 8.41
CA ASP A 49 -3.37 21.48 7.73
C ASP A 49 -2.73 20.26 7.04
N PHE A 50 -2.95 20.16 5.73
CA PHE A 50 -2.36 19.11 4.91
C PHE A 50 -1.02 19.52 4.28
N ILE A 51 -0.41 20.62 4.71
CA ILE A 51 0.89 21.11 4.20
C ILE A 51 1.97 20.96 5.28
N THR A 52 1.63 21.23 6.54
CA THR A 52 2.58 21.18 7.66
C THR A 52 2.35 19.94 8.53
N PRO A 53 3.09 18.83 8.31
CA PRO A 53 3.00 17.68 9.20
C PRO A 53 3.47 18.04 10.61
N HIS A 54 2.70 17.62 11.60
CA HIS A 54 3.05 17.67 13.00
C HIS A 54 3.15 16.24 13.56
N LEU A 55 3.95 16.04 14.58
CA LEU A 55 4.03 14.80 15.35
C LEU A 55 4.10 15.15 16.83
N ASN A 56 3.13 14.68 17.60
CA ASN A 56 2.87 15.13 18.96
C ASN A 56 2.73 16.65 19.03
N TYR A 57 2.02 17.23 18.06
CA TYR A 57 1.76 18.66 17.94
C TYR A 57 3.01 19.54 17.78
N GLN A 58 4.12 18.95 17.33
CA GLN A 58 5.36 19.66 16.97
C GLN A 58 5.68 19.46 15.49
N ILE A 59 6.22 20.49 14.83
CA ILE A 59 6.53 20.43 13.39
C ILE A 59 7.46 19.25 13.07
N TYR A 60 7.09 18.46 12.05
CA TYR A 60 7.77 17.22 11.69
C TYR A 60 8.15 17.16 10.19
N PHE A 61 9.18 17.89 9.79
CA PHE A 61 9.66 17.93 8.38
C PHE A 61 10.73 16.88 8.03
N SER A 62 10.66 15.69 8.63
CA SER A 62 11.68 14.66 8.38
C SER A 62 11.40 13.81 7.13
N LYS A 63 10.18 13.85 6.59
CA LYS A 63 9.72 13.02 5.46
C LYS A 63 8.92 13.83 4.44
N PRO A 64 8.96 13.44 3.15
CA PRO A 64 8.11 14.05 2.12
C PRO A 64 6.61 13.86 2.41
N ILE A 65 5.81 14.83 1.98
CA ILE A 65 4.40 14.91 2.38
C ILE A 65 3.49 13.83 1.80
N LEU A 66 3.90 13.22 0.69
CA LEU A 66 3.10 12.25 -0.05
C LEU A 66 2.65 11.08 0.82
N THR A 67 3.52 10.55 1.68
CA THR A 67 3.20 9.44 2.57
C THR A 67 2.07 9.80 3.53
N PHE A 68 2.08 11.02 4.08
CA PHE A 68 1.02 11.47 4.97
C PHE A 68 -0.29 11.68 4.23
N TRP A 69 -0.28 12.19 2.99
CA TRP A 69 -1.49 12.30 2.18
C TRP A 69 -2.12 10.93 1.86
N LEU A 70 -1.28 9.93 1.60
CA LEU A 70 -1.74 8.56 1.34
C LEU A 70 -2.42 7.93 2.56
N MET A 71 -2.06 8.32 3.79
CA MET A 71 -2.74 7.89 5.03
C MET A 71 -3.95 8.78 5.38
N ALA A 72 -3.79 10.10 5.22
CA ALA A 72 -4.80 11.08 5.58
C ALA A 72 -6.09 10.95 4.75
N LEU A 73 -5.98 10.62 3.45
CA LEU A 73 -7.15 10.43 2.60
C LEU A 73 -8.04 9.28 3.10
N PRO A 74 -7.54 8.04 3.31
CA PRO A 74 -8.30 6.98 3.97
C PRO A 74 -8.84 7.36 5.36
N TYR A 75 -8.08 8.08 6.19
CA TYR A 75 -8.59 8.55 7.48
C TYR A 75 -9.81 9.44 7.36
N LYS A 76 -9.87 10.32 6.34
CA LYS A 76 -11.05 11.14 6.09
C LYS A 76 -12.26 10.34 5.60
N ILE A 77 -12.04 9.24 4.88
CA ILE A 77 -13.12 8.45 4.26
C ILE A 77 -13.67 7.39 5.23
N PHE A 78 -12.78 6.68 5.92
CA PHE A 78 -13.10 5.49 6.73
C PHE A 78 -12.93 5.73 8.24
N GLY A 79 -12.42 6.89 8.65
CA GLY A 79 -12.04 7.18 10.03
C GLY A 79 -10.63 6.68 10.37
N VAL A 80 -10.13 7.09 11.54
CA VAL A 80 -8.80 6.70 12.04
C VAL A 80 -8.84 5.26 12.53
N SER A 81 -8.08 4.38 11.87
CA SER A 81 -7.92 2.97 12.23
C SER A 81 -6.68 2.39 11.55
N GLU A 82 -6.25 1.21 11.98
CA GLU A 82 -5.16 0.44 11.37
C GLU A 82 -5.46 0.10 9.90
N PHE A 83 -6.72 -0.21 9.60
CA PHE A 83 -7.18 -0.45 8.24
C PHE A 83 -6.92 0.78 7.35
N SER A 84 -7.42 1.94 7.78
CA SER A 84 -7.28 3.19 7.04
C SER A 84 -5.82 3.61 6.89
N ALA A 85 -4.98 3.32 7.89
CA ALA A 85 -3.55 3.62 7.85
C ALA A 85 -2.82 2.86 6.71
N ARG A 86 -3.23 1.61 6.46
CA ARG A 86 -2.50 0.67 5.60
C ARG A 86 -3.11 0.50 4.21
N ILE A 87 -4.41 0.76 4.04
CA ILE A 87 -5.15 0.45 2.80
C ILE A 87 -4.54 1.08 1.54
N ALA A 88 -4.07 2.32 1.62
CA ALA A 88 -3.45 2.99 0.47
C ALA A 88 -2.17 2.28 0.03
N PHE A 89 -1.36 1.80 0.97
CA PHE A 89 -0.13 1.07 0.68
C PHE A 89 -0.41 -0.33 0.13
N SER A 90 -1.42 -1.04 0.63
CA SER A 90 -1.87 -2.31 0.06
C SER A 90 -2.32 -2.16 -1.40
N LEU A 91 -3.01 -1.06 -1.73
CA LEU A 91 -3.40 -0.75 -3.10
C LEU A 91 -2.20 -0.41 -4.01
N ILE A 92 -1.24 0.37 -3.51
CA ILE A 92 -0.01 0.71 -4.25
C ILE A 92 0.84 -0.54 -4.49
N ALA A 93 1.00 -1.41 -3.49
CA ALA A 93 1.71 -2.68 -3.63
C ALA A 93 1.04 -3.57 -4.69
N THR A 94 -0.29 -3.67 -4.67
CA THR A 94 -1.06 -4.37 -5.71
C THR A 94 -0.80 -3.78 -7.10
N LEU A 95 -0.84 -2.45 -7.23
CA LEU A 95 -0.55 -1.78 -8.49
C LEU A 95 0.86 -2.10 -9.00
N LEU A 96 1.87 -2.12 -8.11
CA LEU A 96 3.24 -2.47 -8.46
C LEU A 96 3.35 -3.91 -9.00
N VAL A 97 2.63 -4.88 -8.41
CA VAL A 97 2.55 -6.26 -8.92
C VAL A 97 2.02 -6.27 -10.36
N PHE A 98 0.94 -5.53 -10.63
CA PHE A 98 0.35 -5.47 -11.97
C PHE A 98 1.23 -4.73 -12.99
N ILE A 99 1.94 -3.68 -12.57
CA ILE A 99 2.93 -3.01 -13.41
C ILE A 99 4.05 -3.99 -13.78
N THR A 100 4.55 -4.74 -12.80
CA THR A 100 5.60 -5.76 -12.99
C THR A 100 5.13 -6.85 -13.95
N TYR A 101 3.91 -7.36 -13.78
CA TYR A 101 3.28 -8.31 -14.71
C TYR A 101 3.25 -7.77 -16.14
N ARG A 102 2.78 -6.53 -16.33
CA ARG A 102 2.69 -5.90 -17.66
C ARG A 102 4.06 -5.72 -18.30
N VAL A 103 5.05 -5.31 -17.53
CA VAL A 103 6.44 -5.16 -17.98
C VAL A 103 7.01 -6.52 -18.39
N GLY A 104 6.97 -7.53 -17.53
CA GLY A 104 7.51 -8.86 -17.85
C GLY A 104 6.82 -9.52 -19.05
N ARG A 105 5.51 -9.30 -19.20
CA ARG A 105 4.76 -9.75 -20.39
C ARG A 105 5.18 -9.02 -21.66
N ALA A 106 5.42 -7.71 -21.59
CA ALA A 106 5.80 -6.90 -22.75
C ALA A 106 7.21 -7.24 -23.26
N PHE A 107 8.14 -7.57 -22.36
CA PHE A 107 9.53 -7.84 -22.72
C PHE A 107 9.80 -9.29 -23.14
N ASN A 108 9.00 -10.26 -22.68
CA ASN A 108 9.29 -11.68 -22.92
C ASN A 108 8.03 -12.50 -23.23
N SER A 109 7.24 -12.82 -22.22
CA SER A 109 6.11 -13.73 -22.39
C SER A 109 5.12 -13.63 -21.22
N GLU A 110 3.93 -14.20 -21.42
CA GLU A 110 2.90 -14.32 -20.39
C GLU A 110 3.43 -15.00 -19.12
N PHE A 111 4.19 -16.08 -19.28
CA PHE A 111 4.80 -16.80 -18.17
C PHE A 111 5.83 -15.95 -17.44
N ALA A 112 6.70 -15.24 -18.17
CA ALA A 112 7.69 -14.34 -17.57
C ALA A 112 7.03 -13.22 -16.77
N GLY A 113 5.97 -12.60 -17.32
CA GLY A 113 5.17 -11.60 -16.61
C GLY A 113 4.59 -12.14 -15.31
N LEU A 114 3.91 -13.29 -15.36
CA LEU A 114 3.31 -13.92 -14.17
C LEU A 114 4.38 -14.24 -13.11
N MET A 115 5.48 -14.87 -13.49
CA MET A 115 6.54 -15.26 -12.54
C MET A 115 7.21 -14.04 -11.90
N SER A 116 7.51 -12.98 -12.66
CA SER A 116 8.06 -11.74 -12.11
C SER A 116 7.11 -11.05 -11.14
N ALA A 117 5.80 -11.07 -11.44
CA ALA A 117 4.77 -10.47 -10.61
C ALA A 117 4.55 -11.26 -9.31
N LEU A 118 4.57 -12.59 -9.38
CA LEU A 118 4.52 -13.43 -8.19
C LEU A 118 5.78 -13.25 -7.33
N ALA A 119 6.95 -13.19 -7.95
CA ALA A 119 8.21 -12.98 -7.23
C ALA A 119 8.22 -11.67 -6.43
N ILE A 120 7.78 -10.55 -7.03
CA ILE A 120 7.65 -9.29 -6.30
C ILE A 120 6.50 -9.33 -5.29
N ALA A 121 5.41 -10.05 -5.58
CA ALA A 121 4.27 -10.15 -4.67
C ALA A 121 4.64 -10.82 -3.34
N THR A 122 5.52 -11.82 -3.40
CA THR A 122 5.97 -12.62 -2.25
C THR A 122 7.31 -12.18 -1.69
N ALA A 123 7.88 -11.08 -2.18
CA ALA A 123 9.10 -10.52 -1.61
C ALA A 123 8.82 -10.02 -0.17
N PRO A 124 9.67 -10.37 0.81
CA PRO A 124 9.51 -9.96 2.20
C PRO A 124 9.77 -8.46 2.42
#